data_AF-A0A7C1BYK0-F1
#
_entry.id   AF-A0A7C1BYK0-F1
#
_cell.length_a   1.000
_cell.length_b   1.000
_cell.length_c   1.000
_cell.angle_alpha   90.00
_cell.angle_beta   90.00
_cell.angle_gamma   90.00
#
_symmetry.space_group_name_H-M   'P 1'
#
loop_
_entity.id
_entity.type
_entity.pdbx_description
1 polymer ?
#
loop_
_entity_poly.entity_id
_entity_poly.type
_entity_poly.pdbx_seq_one_letter_code
_entity_poly.pdbx_strand_id
1 'polypeptide(L)'
;CSKYPECKSTKAISIGVKCPDDGGDLVERRTKKGKIFYSCGNYPKCKFATWYKPVNKKCPDCNADFLAEKRTKKVEQYVCLNKECNYKEEILEDSGEEDNSEENA
;
A
#
# COMPACT_ATOMS: atom_id res chain seq x y z
N CYS A 1 -1.37 -27.87 -13.62
CA CYS A 1 0.02 -27.77 -14.12
C CYS A 1 0.80 -28.93 -13.51
N SER A 2 1.30 -29.86 -14.34
CA SER A 2 1.61 -31.25 -13.93
C SER A 2 3.12 -31.57 -13.87
N LYS A 3 3.96 -30.57 -13.56
CA LYS A 3 5.42 -30.73 -13.41
C LYS A 3 5.89 -30.24 -12.04
N TYR A 4 5.85 -31.15 -11.08
CA TYR A 4 6.53 -31.08 -9.78
C TYR A 4 7.80 -31.95 -9.90
N PRO A 5 9.00 -31.53 -9.43
CA PRO A 5 9.27 -30.66 -8.27
C PRO A 5 9.81 -29.24 -8.58
N GLU A 6 9.86 -28.80 -9.84
CA GLU A 6 10.60 -27.58 -10.21
C GLU A 6 9.81 -26.27 -10.03
N CYS A 7 8.50 -26.32 -9.79
CA CYS A 7 7.69 -25.11 -9.68
C CYS A 7 7.57 -24.62 -8.23
N LYS A 8 8.64 -24.00 -7.72
CA LYS A 8 8.65 -23.22 -6.46
C LYS A 8 8.52 -21.71 -6.70
N SER A 9 7.77 -21.29 -7.71
CA SER A 9 7.62 -19.86 -7.99
C SER A 9 6.35 -19.31 -7.34
N THR A 10 6.38 -19.17 -6.01
CA THR A 10 5.52 -18.17 -5.36
C THR A 10 6.11 -16.81 -5.71
N LYS A 11 5.86 -16.33 -6.93
CA LYS A 11 6.35 -15.01 -7.36
C LYS A 11 5.85 -13.99 -6.33
N ALA A 12 6.77 -13.26 -5.73
CA ALA A 12 6.40 -12.15 -4.85
C ALA A 12 5.50 -11.21 -5.65
N ILE A 13 4.30 -10.94 -5.15
CA ILE A 13 3.37 -10.05 -5.82
C ILE A 13 3.90 -8.63 -5.60
N SER A 14 4.51 -8.07 -6.64
CA SER A 14 4.83 -6.66 -6.71
C SER A 14 3.51 -5.89 -6.74
N ILE A 15 3.39 -4.88 -5.88
CA ILE A 15 2.19 -4.04 -5.80
C ILE A 15 2.17 -2.93 -6.86
N GLY A 16 3.15 -2.91 -7.77
CA GLY A 16 3.26 -1.89 -8.82
C GLY A 16 3.66 -0.51 -8.30
N VAL A 17 4.26 -0.44 -7.10
CA VAL A 17 4.75 0.80 -6.50
C VAL A 17 6.27 0.78 -6.49
N LYS A 18 6.89 1.89 -6.91
CA LYS A 18 8.34 2.04 -6.92
C LYS A 18 8.84 2.55 -5.58
N CYS A 19 10.02 2.08 -5.18
CA CYS A 19 10.72 2.54 -3.98
C CYS A 19 11.22 3.98 -4.20
N PRO A 20 11.11 4.88 -3.22
CA PRO A 20 11.52 6.27 -3.41
C PRO A 20 13.03 6.45 -3.25
N ASP A 21 13.73 5.45 -2.70
CA ASP A 21 15.16 5.47 -2.41
C ASP A 21 15.99 5.00 -3.63
N ASP A 22 15.56 3.89 -4.26
CA ASP A 22 16.31 3.25 -5.34
C ASP A 22 15.49 3.03 -6.64
N GLY A 23 14.19 3.34 -6.64
CA GLY A 23 13.30 3.12 -7.79
C GLY A 23 12.90 1.66 -8.04
N GLY A 24 13.32 0.71 -7.20
CA GLY A 24 12.98 -0.70 -7.31
C GLY A 24 11.53 -1.02 -6.96
N ASP A 25 11.08 -2.23 -7.28
CA ASP A 25 9.69 -2.64 -7.02
C ASP A 25 9.45 -2.95 -5.53
N LEU A 26 8.41 -2.34 -4.96
CA LEU A 26 7.90 -2.72 -3.65
C LEU A 26 7.12 -4.03 -3.77
N VAL A 27 7.45 -4.95 -2.86
CA VAL A 27 6.80 -6.26 -2.77
C VAL A 27 6.06 -6.37 -1.45
N GLU A 28 4.88 -6.97 -1.50
CA GLU A 28 4.16 -7.36 -0.30
C GLU A 28 4.82 -8.59 0.32
N ARG A 29 5.14 -8.51 1.61
CA ARG A 29 5.71 -9.60 2.40
C ARG A 29 4.90 -9.84 3.66
N ARG A 30 4.89 -11.10 4.09
CA ARG A 30 4.24 -11.50 5.34
C ARG A 30 5.30 -11.89 6.36
N THR A 31 5.20 -11.33 7.56
CA THR A 31 6.02 -11.75 8.69
C THR A 31 5.59 -13.15 9.18
N LYS A 32 6.45 -13.82 9.95
CA LYS A 32 6.12 -15.09 10.62
C LYS A 32 4.88 -14.99 11.52
N LYS A 33 4.58 -13.80 12.04
CA LYS A 33 3.40 -13.49 12.86
C LYS A 33 2.13 -13.19 12.03
N GLY A 34 2.18 -13.33 10.71
CA GLY A 34 1.03 -13.10 9.82
C GLY A 34 0.79 -11.64 9.44
N LYS A 35 1.49 -10.67 10.04
CA LYS A 35 1.39 -9.26 9.66
C LYS A 35 2.01 -9.01 8.29
N ILE A 36 1.30 -8.25 7.46
CA ILE A 36 1.76 -7.82 6.13
C ILE A 36 2.61 -6.56 6.29
N PHE A 37 3.68 -6.48 5.51
CA PHE A 37 4.54 -5.32 5.38
C PHE A 37 5.03 -5.23 3.93
N TYR A 38 5.36 -4.03 3.48
CA TYR A 38 5.82 -3.79 2.13
C TYR A 38 7.29 -3.41 2.19
N SER A 39 8.13 -4.12 1.46
CA SER A 39 9.57 -3.88 1.45
C SER A 39 10.08 -3.79 0.03
N CYS A 40 11.19 -3.07 -0.17
CA CYS A 40 11.84 -3.05 -1.47
C CYS A 40 12.33 -4.45 -1.87
N GLY A 41 12.07 -4.83 -3.12
CA GLY A 41 12.56 -6.08 -3.71
C GLY A 41 14.08 -6.14 -3.81
N ASN A 42 14.76 -4.99 -3.82
CA ASN A 42 16.21 -4.86 -3.94
C ASN A 42 17.00 -5.09 -2.62
N TYR A 43 16.37 -5.58 -1.55
CA TYR A 43 17.09 -5.97 -0.32
C TYR A 43 18.23 -6.96 -0.61
N PRO A 44 19.46 -6.80 -0.06
CA PRO A 44 19.86 -5.90 1.02
C PRO A 44 20.31 -4.50 0.59
N LYS A 45 20.31 -4.18 -0.72
CA LYS A 45 20.77 -2.87 -1.23
C LYS A 45 19.87 -1.73 -0.74
N CYS A 46 18.56 -1.96 -0.79
CA CYS A 46 17.57 -1.05 -0.21
C CYS A 46 16.93 -1.69 1.03
N LYS A 47 16.98 -0.98 2.16
CA LYS A 47 16.40 -1.41 3.45
C LYS A 47 15.03 -0.78 3.72
N PHE A 48 14.42 -0.17 2.71
CA PHE A 48 13.11 0.45 2.84
C PHE A 48 12.05 -0.61 3.13
N ALA A 49 11.29 -0.40 4.21
CA ALA A 49 10.16 -1.22 4.60
C ALA A 49 9.11 -0.36 5.31
N THR A 50 7.84 -0.63 5.02
CA THR A 50 6.69 0.06 5.62
C THR A 50 5.61 -0.93 6.04
N TRP A 51 4.93 -0.61 7.14
CA TRP A 51 3.75 -1.33 7.61
C TRP A 51 2.45 -0.84 6.96
N TYR A 52 2.48 0.41 6.48
CA TYR A 52 1.37 1.03 5.78
C TYR A 52 1.40 0.63 4.32
N LYS A 53 0.23 0.40 3.73
CA LYS A 53 0.10 -0.02 2.33
C LYS A 53 0.44 1.14 1.41
N PRO A 54 1.52 1.08 0.63
CA PRO A 54 1.83 2.16 -0.28
C PRO A 54 0.92 2.03 -1.52
N VAL A 55 0.35 3.15 -1.92
CA VAL A 55 -0.56 3.29 -3.06
C VAL A 55 0.10 4.15 -4.13
N ASN A 56 -0.13 3.83 -5.40
CA ASN A 56 0.45 4.55 -6.54
C ASN A 56 -0.21 5.93 -6.73
N LYS A 57 -0.05 6.79 -5.71
CA LYS A 57 -0.59 8.14 -5.62
C LYS A 57 0.56 9.08 -5.36
N LYS A 58 0.76 10.05 -6.25
CA LYS A 58 1.84 11.02 -6.10
C LYS A 58 1.55 12.02 -4.99
N CYS A 59 2.57 12.36 -4.22
CA CYS A 59 2.46 13.41 -3.20
C CYS A 59 2.58 14.79 -3.86
N PRO A 60 1.62 15.71 -3.71
CA PRO A 60 1.70 17.06 -4.28
C PRO A 60 2.73 17.95 -3.58
N ASP A 61 3.15 17.60 -2.36
CA ASP A 61 3.98 18.45 -1.50
C ASP A 61 5.49 18.17 -1.67
N CYS A 62 5.89 16.89 -1.76
CA CYS A 62 7.28 16.48 -1.95
C CYS A 62 7.54 15.67 -3.24
N ASN A 63 6.52 15.53 -4.10
CA ASN A 63 6.61 14.82 -5.37
C ASN A 63 7.01 13.33 -5.27
N ALA A 64 6.77 12.70 -4.12
CA ALA A 64 6.96 11.26 -3.94
C ALA A 64 6.07 10.45 -4.90
N ASP A 65 6.58 9.31 -5.38
CA ASP A 65 5.85 8.45 -6.34
C ASP A 65 4.66 7.71 -5.72
N PHE A 66 4.59 7.63 -4.38
CA PHE A 66 3.52 6.95 -3.67
C PHE A 66 3.20 7.62 -2.34
N LEU A 67 2.00 7.34 -1.85
CA LEU A 67 1.54 7.65 -0.50
C LEU A 67 1.24 6.34 0.24
N ALA A 68 1.18 6.40 1.56
CA ALA A 68 0.88 5.26 2.40
C ALA A 68 -0.52 5.37 3.00
N GLU A 69 -1.31 4.33 2.85
CA GLU A 69 -2.64 4.21 3.43
C GLU A 69 -2.53 3.91 4.93
N LYS A 70 -3.08 4.83 5.74
CA LYS A 70 -3.14 4.73 7.18
C LYS A 70 -4.60 4.64 7.61
N ARG A 71 -4.99 3.42 8.00
CA ARG A 71 -6.33 3.13 8.53
C ARG A 71 -6.36 3.33 10.05
N THR A 72 -7.24 4.20 10.52
CA THR A 72 -7.50 4.44 11.95
C THR A 72 -8.95 4.04 12.26
N LYS A 73 -9.31 3.87 13.55
CA LYS A 73 -10.68 3.47 13.98
C LYS A 73 -11.81 4.37 13.45
N LYS A 74 -11.52 5.60 13.05
CA LYS A 74 -12.52 6.61 12.64
C LYS A 74 -12.37 7.06 11.19
N VAL A 75 -11.17 7.02 10.63
CA VAL A 75 -10.85 7.63 9.33
C VAL A 75 -9.74 6.84 8.64
N GLU A 76 -9.80 6.80 7.33
CA GLU A 76 -8.73 6.30 6.45
C GLU A 76 -8.07 7.49 5.78
N GLN A 77 -6.74 7.56 5.80
CA GLN A 77 -6.01 8.70 5.26
C GLN A 77 -4.74 8.25 4.55
N TYR A 78 -4.41 8.92 3.46
CA TYR A 78 -3.13 8.79 2.79
C TYR A 78 -2.11 9.71 3.47
N VAL A 79 -0.97 9.16 3.86
CA VAL A 79 0.14 9.89 4.48
C VAL A 79 1.40 9.71 3.65
N CYS A 80 2.22 10.76 3.55
CA CYS A 80 3.54 10.61 2.95
C CYS A 80 4.49 9.87 3.91
N LEU A 81 5.32 8.97 3.39
CA LEU A 81 6.37 8.30 4.18
C LEU A 81 7.72 9.02 4.12
N ASN A 82 7.83 10.09 3.33
CA ASN A 82 9.05 10.87 3.27
C ASN A 82 9.24 11.61 4.60
N LYS A 83 10.43 11.48 5.21
CA LYS A 83 10.73 12.11 6.52
C LYS A 83 10.65 13.64 6.47
N GLU A 84 10.88 14.21 5.30
CA GLU A 84 10.86 15.66 5.09
C GLU A 84 9.47 16.19 4.71
N CYS A 85 8.46 15.32 4.53
CA CYS A 85 7.11 15.70 4.12
C CYS A 85 6.06 15.22 5.13
N ASN A 86 5.19 16.13 5.58
CA ASN A 86 4.10 15.83 6.50
C ASN A 86 2.72 15.84 5.82
N TYR A 87 2.68 15.69 4.49
CA TYR A 87 1.43 15.65 3.75
C TYR A 87 0.55 14.47 4.20
N LYS A 88 -0.71 14.80 4.45
CA LYS A 88 -1.77 13.87 4.82
C LYS A 88 -3.08 14.30 4.17
N GLU A 89 -3.82 13.33 3.67
CA GLU A 89 -5.09 13.54 2.99
C GLU A 89 -6.08 12.49 3.47
N GLU A 90 -7.23 12.92 3.97
CA GLU A 90 -8.31 12.00 4.36
C GLU A 90 -8.98 11.43 3.12
N ILE A 91 -9.14 10.11 3.12
CA ILE A 91 -9.89 9.38 2.09
C ILE A 91 -11.34 9.53 2.52
N LEU A 92 -12.03 10.51 1.95
CA LEU A 92 -13.48 10.62 2.10
C LEU A 92 -14.09 9.46 1.29
N GLU A 93 -14.46 8.39 1.98
CA GLU A 93 -15.38 7.39 1.43
C GLU A 93 -16.76 8.04 1.28
N ASP A 94 -16.95 8.78 0.19
CA ASP A 94 -18.29 9.11 -0.30
C ASP A 94 -18.83 7.91 -1.07
N SER A 95 -19.25 6.86 -0.34
CA SER A 95 -20.08 5.72 -0.77
C SER A 95 -20.27 4.75 0.41
N GLY A 96 -21.29 4.86 1.25
CA GLY A 96 -22.40 5.79 1.15
C GLY A 96 -23.33 5.71 2.34
N GLU A 97 -24.03 6.81 2.57
CA GLU A 97 -25.36 6.79 3.15
C GLU A 97 -26.17 7.84 2.39
N GLU A 98 -26.94 7.38 1.41
CA GLU A 98 -28.14 8.01 0.86
C GLU A 98 -29.03 6.89 0.29
N ASP A 99 -30.33 6.87 0.45
CA ASP A 99 -31.25 7.02 1.57
C ASP A 99 -32.61 6.48 1.04
N ASN A 100 -33.46 6.04 1.97
CA ASN A 100 -34.86 5.62 1.90
C ASN A 100 -35.69 5.86 0.62
N SER A 101 -36.53 4.87 0.32
CA SER A 101 -37.95 5.13 0.08
C SER A 101 -38.80 3.96 0.58
N GLU A 102 -39.48 4.20 1.70
CA GLU A 102 -40.73 3.55 2.08
C GLU A 102 -41.77 3.72 0.95
N GLU A 103 -42.83 2.91 1.03
CA GLU A 103 -44.16 3.06 0.40
C GLU A 103 -44.45 2.21 -0.86
N ASN A 104 -45.25 1.15 -0.70
CA ASN A 104 -46.72 1.23 -0.91
C ASN A 104 -47.41 -0.16 -0.87
N ALA A 105 -48.62 -0.15 -0.30
CA ALA A 105 -49.73 -1.12 -0.36
C ALA A 105 -49.82 -2.24 0.69
#